data_AF-A0A9P6ME89-F1
#
_entry.id   AF-A0A9P6ME89-F1
#
_cell.length_a   1.000
_cell.length_b   1.000
_cell.length_c   1.000
_cell.angle_alpha   90.00
_cell.angle_beta   90.00
_cell.angle_gamma   90.00
#
_symmetry.space_group_name_H-M   'P 1'
#
loop_
_entity.id
_entity.type
_entity.pdbx_description
1 polymer ?
#
loop_
_entity_poly.entity_id
_entity_poly.type
_entity_poly.pdbx_seq_one_letter_code
_entity_poly.pdbx_strand_id
1 'polypeptide(L)'
;MATKFVKIIGDQCIPNYPDRNLPTLLIYGDGDMKTQLVGAGQLGGMNMKPEGKHTDNIEGYLRRIGVIKVPESKISKAEETRSSSIRSAAVAALSDDDDEYESDNY
;
A
#
# COMPACT_ATOMS: atom_id res chain seq x y z
N MET A 1 -5.55 19.34 10.41
CA MET A 1 -5.82 17.98 10.92
C MET A 1 -4.50 17.26 11.04
N ALA A 2 -4.11 16.88 12.27
CA ALA A 2 -2.86 16.20 12.59
C ALA A 2 -3.18 14.93 13.40
N THR A 3 -2.35 13.91 13.25
CA THR A 3 -2.54 12.61 13.89
C THR A 3 -1.68 12.54 15.15
N LYS A 4 -2.27 12.18 16.28
CA LYS A 4 -1.55 12.04 17.56
C LYS A 4 -1.25 10.57 17.82
N PHE A 5 0.02 10.25 18.01
CA PHE A 5 0.48 8.91 18.40
C PHE A 5 0.87 8.91 19.88
N VAL A 6 0.33 7.95 20.63
CA VAL A 6 0.63 7.74 22.06
C VAL A 6 0.85 6.26 22.32
N LYS A 7 1.59 5.94 23.38
CA LYS A 7 1.79 4.57 23.84
C LYS A 7 1.62 4.50 25.36
N ILE A 8 1.15 3.36 25.84
CA ILE A 8 1.02 3.02 27.25
C ILE A 8 1.35 1.54 27.43
N ILE A 9 1.84 1.16 28.60
CA ILE A 9 2.06 -0.26 28.94
C ILE A 9 0.69 -0.90 29.21
N GLY A 10 0.43 -2.09 28.66
CA GLY A 10 -0.89 -2.74 28.72
C GLY A 10 -1.45 -2.81 30.14
N ASP A 11 -0.65 -3.30 31.08
CA ASP A 11 -1.03 -3.44 32.49
C ASP A 11 -1.27 -2.10 33.22
N GLN A 12 -0.63 -1.02 32.75
CA GLN A 12 -0.90 0.33 33.27
C GLN A 12 -2.21 0.93 32.73
N CYS A 13 -2.66 0.48 31.56
CA CYS A 13 -3.90 0.95 30.96
C CYS A 13 -5.11 0.18 31.49
N ILE A 14 -4.97 -1.14 31.61
CA ILE A 14 -6.00 -2.06 32.10
C ILE A 14 -5.29 -3.09 33.00
N PRO A 15 -5.65 -3.21 34.28
CA PRO A 15 -5.04 -4.20 35.17
C PRO A 15 -5.20 -5.62 34.63
N ASN A 16 -4.11 -6.39 34.60
CA ASN A 16 -4.06 -7.75 34.09
C ASN A 16 -4.46 -7.88 32.60
N TYR A 17 -4.14 -6.88 31.78
CA TYR A 17 -4.37 -6.98 30.34
C TYR A 17 -3.59 -8.18 29.74
N PRO A 18 -4.23 -9.14 29.04
CA PRO A 18 -3.56 -10.37 28.63
C PRO A 18 -2.44 -10.15 27.62
N ASP A 19 -1.27 -10.73 27.87
CA ASP A 19 -0.11 -10.61 26.97
C ASP A 19 -0.37 -11.09 25.54
N ARG A 20 -1.22 -12.11 25.37
CA ARG A 20 -1.62 -12.60 24.03
C ARG A 20 -2.31 -11.54 23.16
N ASN A 21 -2.90 -10.52 23.80
CA ASN A 21 -3.57 -9.42 23.12
C ASN A 21 -2.57 -8.32 22.70
N LEU A 22 -1.30 -8.42 23.09
CA LEU A 22 -0.28 -7.45 22.73
C LEU A 22 0.37 -7.79 21.39
N PRO A 23 0.78 -6.76 20.61
CA PRO A 23 0.43 -5.35 20.78
C PRO A 23 -1.06 -5.08 20.47
N THR A 24 -1.64 -4.04 21.07
CA THR A 24 -2.99 -3.55 20.75
C THR A 24 -2.90 -2.12 20.20
N LEU A 25 -3.50 -1.86 19.05
CA LEU A 25 -3.60 -0.52 18.45
C LEU A 25 -5.05 -0.06 18.48
N LEU A 26 -5.30 1.07 19.15
CA LEU A 26 -6.61 1.71 19.24
C LEU A 26 -6.61 3.00 18.42
N ILE A 27 -7.59 3.16 17.54
CA ILE A 27 -7.71 4.32 16.67
C ILE A 27 -8.99 5.07 17.01
N TYR A 28 -8.84 6.32 17.39
CA TYR A 28 -9.95 7.22 17.73
C TYR A 28 -10.04 8.38 16.73
N GLY A 29 -11.26 8.86 16.49
CA GLY A 29 -11.53 10.02 15.65
C GLY A 29 -12.96 10.52 15.86
N ASP A 30 -13.14 11.84 15.82
CA ASP A 30 -14.44 12.51 16.01
C ASP A 30 -15.13 12.18 17.36
N GLY A 31 -14.34 11.87 18.39
CA GLY A 31 -14.86 11.50 19.72
C GLY A 31 -15.10 10.00 19.92
N ASP A 32 -15.09 9.20 18.84
CA ASP A 32 -15.42 7.78 18.88
C ASP A 32 -14.25 6.87 18.49
N MET A 33 -14.34 5.60 18.89
CA MET A 33 -13.41 4.56 18.44
C MET A 33 -13.71 4.18 16.99
N LYS A 34 -12.73 4.33 16.11
CA LYS A 34 -12.85 3.96 14.69
C LYS A 34 -12.49 2.50 14.44
N THR A 35 -11.40 2.02 15.03
CA THR A 35 -10.97 0.63 14.90
C THR A 35 -10.06 0.19 16.05
N GLN A 36 -9.96 -1.11 16.24
CA GLN A 36 -9.01 -1.75 17.14
C GLN A 36 -8.32 -2.92 16.43
N LEU A 37 -7.02 -3.05 16.63
CA LEU A 37 -6.23 -4.20 16.19
C LEU A 37 -5.59 -4.83 17.41
N VAL A 38 -5.93 -6.08 17.70
CA VAL A 38 -5.54 -6.78 18.92
C VAL A 38 -4.63 -7.96 18.57
N GLY A 39 -3.48 -7.99 19.24
CA GLY A 39 -2.47 -9.03 19.10
C GLY A 39 -1.65 -8.88 17.82
N ALA A 40 -0.47 -9.52 17.85
CA ALA A 40 0.43 -9.53 16.70
C ALA A 40 -0.25 -10.05 15.42
N GLY A 41 -1.14 -11.04 15.53
CA GLY A 41 -1.81 -11.63 14.36
C GLY A 41 -2.62 -10.63 13.52
N GLN A 42 -3.34 -9.70 14.16
CA GLN A 42 -4.10 -8.66 13.44
C GLN A 42 -3.20 -7.52 12.94
N LEU A 43 -2.00 -7.41 13.49
CA LEU A 43 -0.98 -6.42 13.13
C LEU A 43 0.10 -7.02 12.22
N GLY A 44 -0.24 -8.02 11.39
CA GLY A 44 0.68 -8.57 10.38
C GLY A 44 1.76 -9.51 10.91
N GLY A 45 1.66 -9.93 12.16
CA GLY A 45 2.56 -10.87 12.81
C GLY A 45 3.93 -10.28 13.15
N MET A 46 4.86 -11.15 13.55
CA MET A 46 6.22 -10.74 13.96
C MET A 46 7.09 -10.19 12.82
N ASN A 47 6.70 -10.41 11.57
CA ASN A 47 7.42 -9.95 10.38
C ASN A 47 6.85 -8.65 9.80
N MET A 48 5.92 -8.00 10.50
CA MET A 48 5.32 -6.73 10.08
C MET A 48 6.40 -5.65 9.99
N LYS A 49 6.55 -5.04 8.81
CA LYS A 49 7.46 -3.91 8.61
C LYS A 49 6.72 -2.59 8.77
N PRO A 50 7.32 -1.59 9.43
CA PRO A 50 6.70 -0.27 9.55
C PRO A 50 6.62 0.44 8.19
N GLU A 51 7.59 0.20 7.31
CA GLU A 51 7.75 0.88 6.03
C GLU A 51 7.61 -0.09 4.85
N GLY A 52 6.89 0.34 3.80
CA GLY A 52 6.88 -0.32 2.50
C GLY A 52 5.64 0.03 1.69
N LYS A 53 5.77 -0.01 0.35
CA LYS A 53 4.70 0.37 -0.60
C LYS A 53 3.48 -0.56 -0.60
N HIS A 54 3.54 -1.69 0.11
CA HIS A 54 2.47 -2.68 0.16
C HIS A 54 1.43 -2.32 1.22
N THR A 55 0.16 -2.59 0.90
CA THR A 55 -1.00 -2.30 1.74
C THR A 55 -1.00 -3.11 3.04
N ASP A 56 -0.22 -4.18 3.10
CA ASP A 56 -0.13 -5.10 4.23
C ASP A 56 0.69 -4.54 5.41
N ASN A 57 1.43 -3.45 5.18
CA ASN A 57 2.18 -2.77 6.24
C ASN A 57 1.31 -1.81 7.04
N ILE A 58 1.73 -1.51 8.27
CA ILE A 58 0.98 -0.65 9.19
C ILE A 58 0.75 0.77 8.65
N GLU A 59 1.74 1.36 7.96
CA GLU A 59 1.59 2.68 7.32
C GLU A 59 0.53 2.63 6.21
N GLY A 60 0.54 1.59 5.37
CA GLY A 60 -0.42 1.38 4.30
C GLY A 60 -1.85 1.24 4.84
N TYR A 61 -2.01 0.46 5.90
CA TYR A 61 -3.27 0.33 6.61
C TYR A 61 -3.76 1.66 7.17
N LEU A 62 -2.92 2.39 7.92
CA LEU A 62 -3.26 3.68 8.53
C LEU A 62 -3.58 4.76 7.49
N ARG A 63 -2.94 4.74 6.33
CA ARG A 63 -3.29 5.61 5.20
C ARG A 63 -4.65 5.26 4.60
N ARG A 64 -4.94 3.97 4.40
CA ARG A 64 -6.21 3.51 3.81
C ARG A 64 -7.42 3.94 4.65
N ILE A 65 -7.29 3.89 5.98
CA ILE A 65 -8.35 4.33 6.89
C ILE A 65 -8.38 5.85 7.09
N GLY A 66 -7.49 6.61 6.44
CA GLY A 66 -7.45 8.08 6.51
C GLY A 66 -6.82 8.64 7.79
N VAL A 67 -6.15 7.81 8.60
CA VAL A 67 -5.50 8.24 9.85
C VAL A 67 -4.20 9.00 9.56
N ILE A 68 -3.46 8.64 8.51
CA ILE A 68 -2.23 9.33 8.10
C ILE A 68 -2.43 9.97 6.72
N LYS A 69 -2.07 11.25 6.59
CA LYS A 69 -2.04 11.95 5.30
C LYS A 69 -0.72 11.72 4.58
N VAL A 70 -0.78 11.61 3.26
CA VAL A 70 0.42 11.58 2.42
C VAL A 70 0.94 13.01 2.30
N PRO A 71 2.24 13.28 2.56
CA PRO A 71 2.82 14.57 2.22
C PRO A 71 2.77 14.77 0.71
N GLU A 72 2.27 15.92 0.26
CA GLU A 72 2.00 16.25 -1.15
C GLU A 72 3.23 16.05 -2.06
N SER A 73 4.44 16.12 -1.49
CA SER A 73 5.72 15.92 -2.20
C SER A 73 5.93 14.52 -2.81
N LYS A 74 5.13 13.52 -2.44
CA LYS A 74 5.23 12.14 -2.97
C LYS A 74 4.14 11.77 -3.98
N ILE A 75 3.20 12.68 -4.28
CA ILE A 75 2.05 12.41 -5.17
C ILE A 75 2.48 12.33 -6.65
N SER A 76 3.61 12.92 -7.04
CA SER A 76 4.06 13.04 -8.43
C SER A 76 4.64 11.78 -9.10
N LYS A 77 4.46 10.56 -8.57
CA LYS A 77 5.04 9.34 -9.18
C LYS A 77 4.14 8.10 -9.24
N ALA A 78 2.84 8.20 -8.98
CA ALA A 78 1.98 7.02 -8.87
C ALA A 78 0.61 7.05 -9.58
N GLU A 79 0.32 8.08 -10.40
CA GLU A 79 -1.00 8.21 -11.07
C GLU A 79 -0.98 8.02 -12.60
N GLU A 80 -0.16 7.10 -13.14
CA GLU A 80 -0.23 6.75 -14.57
C GLU A 80 -0.17 5.24 -14.85
N THR A 81 -0.92 4.42 -14.10
CA THR A 81 -1.15 3.02 -14.54
C THR A 81 -2.49 2.46 -14.08
N ARG A 82 -3.52 3.31 -14.03
CA ARG A 82 -4.91 2.89 -13.93
C ARG A 82 -5.76 3.70 -14.89
N SER A 83 -5.60 3.42 -16.19
CA SER A 83 -6.66 3.42 -17.23
C SER A 83 -6.05 3.61 -18.62
N SER A 84 -5.81 2.52 -19.35
CA SER A 84 -6.06 2.45 -20.80
C SER A 84 -5.88 1.01 -21.28
N SER A 85 -6.99 0.29 -21.19
CA SER A 85 -7.28 -0.93 -21.90
C SER A 85 -7.20 -0.70 -23.42
N ILE A 86 -6.85 -1.77 -24.16
CA ILE A 86 -6.89 -1.95 -25.63
C ILE A 86 -5.60 -1.50 -26.38
N ARG A 87 -4.69 -2.46 -26.62
CA ARG A 87 -3.80 -2.43 -27.78
C ARG A 87 -4.39 -3.37 -28.84
N SER A 88 -4.93 -2.80 -29.90
CA SER A 88 -5.51 -3.52 -31.04
C SER A 88 -4.41 -4.16 -31.89
N ALA A 89 -4.67 -5.35 -32.46
CA ALA A 89 -3.74 -6.16 -33.26
C ALA A 89 -3.19 -5.47 -34.54
N ALA A 90 -3.75 -4.32 -34.94
CA ALA A 90 -3.39 -3.61 -36.16
C ALA A 90 -1.96 -3.02 -36.16
N VAL A 91 -1.33 -2.83 -34.99
CA VAL A 91 0.02 -2.23 -34.89
C VAL A 91 1.16 -3.22 -35.13
N ALA A 92 0.88 -4.53 -35.18
CA ALA A 92 1.90 -5.56 -35.38
C ALA A 92 2.34 -5.72 -36.85
N ALA A 93 1.62 -5.13 -37.80
CA ALA A 93 1.83 -5.33 -39.24
C ALA A 93 2.79 -4.33 -39.90
N LEU A 94 3.53 -3.52 -39.13
CA LEU A 94 4.39 -2.46 -39.65
C LEU A 94 5.88 -2.67 -39.35
N SER A 95 6.35 -3.91 -39.25
CA SER A 95 7.77 -4.19 -39.02
C SER A 95 8.28 -5.33 -39.91
N ASP A 96 9.46 -5.08 -40.49
CA ASP A 96 10.31 -5.84 -41.44
C ASP A 96 9.94 -5.61 -42.91
N ASP A 97 10.61 -4.73 -43.68
CA ASP A 97 12.06 -4.50 -43.89
C ASP A 97 12.78 -5.75 -44.42
N ASP A 98 13.05 -5.79 -45.73
CA ASP A 98 14.31 -6.32 -46.30
C ASP A 98 14.30 -6.21 -47.85
N ASP A 99 15.06 -5.20 -48.29
CA ASP A 99 15.90 -5.03 -49.47
C ASP A 99 15.68 -5.80 -50.79
N GLU A 100 15.67 -4.97 -51.84
CA GLU A 100 15.70 -5.24 -53.27
C GLU A 100 17.05 -5.83 -53.73
N TYR A 101 17.02 -7.00 -54.41
CA TYR A 101 18.10 -7.46 -55.29
C TYR A 101 17.52 -8.05 -56.59
N GLU A 102 17.80 -7.34 -57.68
CA GLU A 102 17.61 -7.74 -59.08
C GLU A 102 18.85 -8.52 -59.56
N SER A 103 18.69 -9.66 -60.25
CA SER A 103 19.58 -10.11 -61.35
C SER A 103 19.13 -11.44 -61.96
N ASP A 104 19.21 -11.45 -63.29
CA ASP A 104 18.85 -12.47 -64.27
C ASP A 104 19.68 -13.79 -64.29
N ASN A 105 19.23 -14.69 -65.18
CA ASN A 105 19.83 -15.92 -65.76
C ASN A 105 19.51 -17.23 -65.01
N TYR A 106 19.08 -18.32 -65.65
CA TYR A 106 19.14 -18.77 -67.06
C TYR A 106 17.95 -19.70 -67.34
#